data_AF-A0A7S2JAA5-F1
#
_entry.id   AF-A0A7S2JAA5-F1
#
_cell.length_a   1.000
_cell.length_b   1.000
_cell.length_c   1.000
_cell.angle_alpha   90.00
_cell.angle_beta   90.00
_cell.angle_gamma   90.00
#
_symmetry.space_group_name_H-M   'P 1'
#
loop_
_entity.id
_entity.type
_entity.pdbx_description
1 polymer ?
#
loop_
_entity_poly.entity_id
_entity_poly.type
_entity_poly.pdbx_seq_one_letter_code
_entity_poly.pdbx_strand_id
1 'polypeptide(L)'
;GRGHGGSGRGRSGGREGSDGRREGVGRIADRAADHAADHVSVANIPEDFAIETDEECTKYKQEFAKRYAGYHDLDVELSANTADFERMESEFHQAIGADKAAVAARIESVWSQRKPEMQRKLEKYRRLHVDLKRIKHAVNRYVDAATCEGLGFCG
;
A
#
# COMPACT_ATOMS: atom_id res chain seq x y z
N GLY A 1 -34.16 -47.03 50.19
CA GLY A 1 -35.27 -46.87 49.23
C GLY A 1 -34.70 -46.64 47.85
N ARG A 2 -35.13 -47.42 46.86
CA ARG A 2 -34.86 -47.17 45.43
C ARG A 2 -36.06 -46.42 44.86
N GLY A 3 -35.82 -45.28 44.22
CA GLY A 3 -36.83 -44.54 43.46
C GLY A 3 -36.42 -44.49 41.99
N HIS A 4 -37.24 -45.08 41.14
CA HIS A 4 -37.26 -44.90 39.68
C HIS A 4 -38.48 -44.05 39.32
N GLY A 5 -38.36 -43.26 38.24
CA GLY A 5 -39.46 -42.59 37.53
C GLY A 5 -39.13 -41.12 37.27
N GLY A 6 -39.21 -40.55 36.08
CA GLY A 6 -39.71 -41.02 34.79
C GLY A 6 -39.49 -39.93 33.73
N SER A 7 -39.69 -40.31 32.47
CA SER A 7 -39.48 -39.57 31.21
C SER A 7 -40.14 -38.20 31.07
N GLY A 8 -39.53 -37.35 30.24
CA GLY A 8 -40.21 -36.24 29.57
C GLY A 8 -39.38 -35.68 28.40
N ARG A 9 -39.81 -35.97 27.16
CA ARG A 9 -39.30 -35.33 25.93
C ARG A 9 -39.90 -33.92 25.79
N GLY A 10 -39.11 -32.95 25.34
CA GLY A 10 -39.60 -31.65 24.87
C GLY A 10 -38.59 -31.01 23.92
N ARG A 11 -38.99 -30.85 22.65
CA ARG A 11 -38.30 -30.12 21.58
C ARG A 11 -38.81 -28.68 21.52
N SER A 12 -37.89 -27.72 21.46
CA SER A 12 -38.01 -26.34 20.91
C SER A 12 -36.73 -25.61 21.33
N GLY A 13 -36.01 -24.78 20.57
CA GLY A 13 -36.21 -24.05 19.32
C GLY A 13 -35.44 -22.71 19.47
N GLY A 14 -34.69 -22.27 18.45
CA GLY A 14 -34.03 -20.95 18.36
C GLY A 14 -32.50 -21.01 18.57
N ARG A 15 -31.65 -20.75 17.55
CA ARG A 15 -31.16 -19.43 17.07
C ARG A 15 -30.50 -18.65 18.23
N GLU A 16 -29.27 -18.16 18.20
CA GLU A 16 -28.30 -17.71 17.20
C GLU A 16 -26.92 -17.69 17.89
N GLY A 17 -25.83 -17.71 17.15
CA GLY A 17 -24.51 -17.51 17.74
C GLY A 17 -23.40 -17.94 16.81
N SER A 18 -23.17 -17.11 15.80
CA SER A 18 -22.11 -17.20 14.81
C SER A 18 -20.77 -17.60 15.44
N ASP A 19 -20.36 -18.83 15.20
CA ASP A 19 -19.02 -19.30 15.49
C ASP A 19 -18.08 -18.57 14.53
N GLY A 20 -17.51 -17.47 15.03
CA GLY A 20 -16.54 -16.64 14.36
C GLY A 20 -15.28 -17.44 14.10
N ARG A 21 -15.29 -18.18 13.00
CA ARG A 21 -14.13 -18.76 12.34
C ARG A 21 -13.12 -17.63 12.09
N ARG A 22 -12.23 -17.42 13.05
CA ARG A 22 -11.08 -16.51 12.96
C ARG A 22 -9.97 -17.20 12.16
N GLU A 23 -10.27 -17.57 10.92
CA GLU A 23 -9.26 -17.86 9.90
C GLU A 23 -8.94 -16.53 9.21
N GLY A 24 -8.02 -15.79 9.81
CA GLY A 24 -7.75 -14.41 9.41
C GLY A 24 -6.40 -13.92 9.89
N VAL A 25 -5.35 -14.71 9.71
CA VAL A 25 -3.99 -14.15 9.58
C VAL A 25 -3.41 -14.77 8.31
N GLY A 26 -3.91 -14.24 7.20
CA GLY A 26 -3.39 -14.52 5.88
C GLY A 26 -1.90 -14.24 5.84
N ARG A 27 -1.17 -15.19 5.27
CA ARG A 27 0.23 -15.12 4.93
C ARG A 27 0.48 -13.88 4.07
N ILE A 28 0.87 -12.76 4.68
CA ILE A 28 1.39 -11.57 3.99
C ILE A 28 2.78 -11.28 4.57
N ALA A 29 3.65 -12.29 4.62
CA ALA A 29 5.02 -12.12 5.10
C ALA A 29 6.08 -12.72 4.15
N ASP A 30 5.70 -13.14 2.93
CA ASP A 30 6.61 -13.87 2.04
C ASP A 30 6.60 -13.38 0.58
N ARG A 31 6.30 -12.09 0.36
CA ARG A 31 6.34 -11.51 -0.99
C ARG A 31 6.89 -10.08 -1.03
N ALA A 32 7.98 -9.85 -0.32
CA ALA A 32 8.72 -8.58 -0.38
C ALA A 32 10.13 -8.71 -0.97
N ALA A 33 10.54 -9.90 -1.44
CA ALA A 33 11.95 -10.19 -1.74
C ALA A 33 12.34 -10.21 -3.24
N ASP A 34 11.43 -10.08 -4.20
CA ASP A 34 11.74 -10.39 -5.63
C ASP A 34 11.52 -9.25 -6.65
N HIS A 35 11.65 -7.98 -6.25
CA HIS A 35 11.65 -6.85 -7.19
C HIS A 35 12.90 -5.96 -7.11
N ALA A 36 14.05 -6.57 -6.80
CA ALA A 36 15.37 -5.91 -6.76
C ALA A 36 16.22 -6.10 -8.04
N ALA A 37 15.70 -6.69 -9.12
CA ALA A 37 16.44 -6.88 -10.36
C ALA A 37 15.66 -6.30 -11.55
N ASP A 38 16.37 -5.59 -12.42
CA ASP A 38 15.93 -4.87 -13.63
C ASP A 38 15.13 -3.56 -13.42
N HIS A 39 15.77 -2.60 -12.76
CA HIS A 39 15.55 -1.20 -13.11
C HIS A 39 16.30 -0.94 -14.43
N VAL A 40 15.63 -1.09 -15.57
CA VAL A 40 16.12 -0.45 -16.79
C VAL A 40 16.17 1.05 -16.48
N SER A 41 17.39 1.56 -16.37
CA SER A 41 17.76 2.94 -16.11
C SER A 41 17.26 3.87 -17.22
N VAL A 42 15.96 4.16 -17.28
CA VAL A 42 15.53 5.46 -17.82
C VAL A 42 15.69 6.44 -16.66
N ALA A 43 16.92 6.94 -16.53
CA ALA A 43 17.29 8.00 -15.61
C ALA A 43 16.35 9.20 -15.79
N ASN A 44 15.94 9.82 -14.67
CA ASN A 44 15.24 11.11 -14.54
C ASN A 44 14.58 11.60 -15.83
N ILE A 45 13.27 11.38 -15.97
CA ILE A 45 12.55 11.82 -17.16
C ILE A 45 12.59 13.35 -17.22
N PRO A 46 13.12 13.97 -18.29
CA PRO A 46 13.22 15.42 -18.41
C PRO A 46 11.87 16.12 -18.27
N GLU A 47 11.87 17.39 -17.87
CA GLU A 47 10.63 18.17 -17.76
C GLU A 47 9.95 18.37 -19.11
N ASP A 48 10.75 18.56 -20.17
CA ASP A 48 10.25 18.76 -21.53
C ASP A 48 10.11 17.46 -22.32
N PHE A 49 10.06 16.31 -21.63
CA PHE A 49 9.93 15.00 -22.28
C PHE A 49 8.65 14.90 -23.12
N ALA A 50 8.81 14.63 -24.41
CA ALA A 50 7.73 14.44 -25.37
C ALA A 50 7.84 13.05 -26.05
N ILE A 51 6.69 12.50 -26.43
CA ILE A 51 6.57 11.26 -27.17
C ILE A 51 6.22 11.65 -28.60
N GLU A 52 6.94 11.10 -29.58
CA GLU A 52 6.77 11.45 -31.00
C GLU A 52 6.18 10.30 -31.81
N THR A 53 6.26 9.07 -31.30
CA THR A 53 5.82 7.86 -32.00
C THR A 53 4.88 6.97 -31.18
N ASP A 54 4.07 6.17 -31.87
CA ASP A 54 3.16 5.19 -31.25
C ASP A 54 3.90 4.09 -30.48
N GLU A 55 5.09 3.72 -31.00
CA GLU A 55 5.98 2.74 -30.40
C GLU A 55 6.52 3.24 -29.05
N GLU A 56 6.95 4.50 -28.99
CA GLU A 56 7.33 5.17 -27.74
C GLU A 56 6.14 5.31 -26.81
N CYS A 57 4.97 5.70 -27.29
CA CYS A 57 3.75 5.79 -26.49
C CYS A 57 3.44 4.47 -25.79
N THR A 58 3.53 3.36 -26.53
CA THR A 58 3.32 2.01 -25.99
C THR A 58 4.40 1.64 -24.96
N LYS A 59 5.67 1.93 -25.26
CA LYS A 59 6.79 1.69 -24.33
C LYS A 59 6.61 2.46 -23.03
N TYR A 60 6.24 3.74 -23.08
CA TYR A 60 6.07 4.58 -21.90
C TYR A 60 4.81 4.24 -21.10
N LYS A 61 3.74 3.74 -21.73
CA LYS A 61 2.61 3.15 -21.01
C LYS A 61 3.02 1.91 -20.19
N GLN A 62 3.84 1.03 -20.78
CA GLN A 62 4.37 -0.14 -20.07
C GLN A 62 5.31 0.26 -18.92
N GLU A 63 6.18 1.23 -19.16
CA GLU A 63 7.09 1.77 -18.14
C GLU A 63 6.32 2.43 -16.99
N PHE A 64 5.27 3.20 -17.30
CA PHE A 64 4.37 3.76 -16.29
C PHE A 64 3.79 2.66 -15.40
N ALA A 65 3.25 1.58 -16.00
CA ALA A 65 2.66 0.48 -15.23
C ALA A 65 3.67 -0.19 -14.29
N LYS A 66 4.89 -0.44 -14.77
CA LYS A 66 5.98 -1.03 -13.96
C LYS A 66 6.38 -0.11 -12.79
N ARG A 67 6.61 1.17 -13.06
CA ARG A 67 6.97 2.15 -12.03
C ARG A 67 5.84 2.40 -11.05
N TYR A 68 4.59 2.35 -11.51
CA TYR A 68 3.42 2.54 -10.67
C TYR A 68 3.28 1.41 -9.65
N ALA A 69 3.59 0.16 -10.03
CA ALA A 69 3.64 -0.94 -9.07
C ALA A 69 4.62 -0.66 -7.93
N GLY A 70 5.86 -0.27 -8.24
CA GLY A 70 6.84 0.08 -7.21
C GLY A 70 6.49 1.33 -6.40
N TYR A 71 5.80 2.31 -6.99
CA TYR A 71 5.26 3.46 -6.27
C TYR A 71 4.17 3.05 -5.28
N HIS A 72 3.26 2.18 -5.70
CA HIS A 72 2.17 1.67 -4.88
C HIS A 72 2.70 0.82 -3.73
N ASP A 73 3.69 -0.04 -3.96
CA ASP A 73 4.31 -0.84 -2.89
C ASP A 73 4.93 0.05 -1.81
N LEU A 74 5.60 1.14 -2.21
CA LEU A 74 6.12 2.13 -1.26
C LEU A 74 5.01 2.84 -0.49
N ASP A 75 3.89 3.18 -1.14
CA ASP A 75 2.74 3.81 -0.50
C ASP A 75 2.15 2.92 0.60
N VAL A 76 2.01 1.62 0.30
CA VAL A 76 1.53 0.60 1.25
C VAL A 76 2.50 0.46 2.43
N GLU A 77 3.81 0.35 2.17
CA GLU A 77 4.81 0.23 3.23
C GLU A 77 4.87 1.47 4.14
N LEU A 78 4.79 2.68 3.55
CA LEU A 78 4.77 3.93 4.31
C LEU A 78 3.48 4.04 5.14
N SER A 79 2.34 3.68 4.57
CA SER A 79 1.05 3.66 5.28
C SER A 79 1.05 2.67 6.44
N ALA A 80 1.62 1.47 6.25
CA ALA A 80 1.76 0.48 7.33
C ALA A 80 2.66 1.00 8.47
N ASN A 81 3.72 1.73 8.13
CA ASN A 81 4.60 2.35 9.12
C ASN A 81 3.86 3.43 9.94
N THR A 82 3.08 4.28 9.28
CA THR A 82 2.23 5.27 9.93
C THR A 82 1.23 4.62 10.88
N ALA A 83 0.52 3.57 10.44
CA ALA A 83 -0.43 2.84 11.27
C ALA A 83 0.22 2.20 12.52
N ASP A 84 1.46 1.70 12.37
CA ASP A 84 2.25 1.18 13.48
C ASP A 84 2.53 2.27 14.54
N PHE A 85 2.86 3.50 14.11
CA PHE A 85 3.08 4.63 15.01
C PHE A 85 1.79 5.14 15.66
N GLU A 86 0.68 5.21 14.93
CA GLU A 86 -0.64 5.55 15.49
C GLU A 86 -1.08 4.56 16.58
N ARG A 87 -0.80 3.27 16.39
CA ARG A 87 -1.02 2.25 17.43
C ARG A 87 -0.17 2.51 18.67
N MET A 88 1.12 2.78 18.50
CA MET A 88 2.02 3.07 19.63
C MET A 88 1.65 4.37 20.35
N GLU A 89 1.21 5.39 19.62
CA GLU A 89 0.68 6.63 20.19
C GLU A 89 -0.59 6.38 21.02
N SER A 90 -1.49 5.53 20.51
CA SER A 90 -2.68 5.12 21.26
C SER A 90 -2.32 4.39 22.57
N GLU A 91 -1.35 3.46 22.52
CA GLU A 91 -0.82 2.79 23.71
C GLU A 91 -0.22 3.79 24.71
N PHE A 92 0.53 4.79 24.23
CA PHE A 92 1.11 5.83 25.06
C PHE A 92 0.05 6.71 25.75
N HIS A 93 -1.02 7.05 25.04
CA HIS A 93 -2.12 7.84 25.59
C HIS A 93 -2.92 7.08 26.66
N GLN A 94 -3.01 5.76 26.55
CA GLN A 94 -3.70 4.91 27.52
C GLN A 94 -2.83 4.54 28.73
N ALA A 95 -1.50 4.57 28.59
CA ALA A 95 -0.56 4.23 29.65
C ALA A 95 -0.50 5.31 30.76
N ILE A 96 -0.23 4.87 31.99
CA ILE A 96 -0.08 5.71 33.18
C ILE A 96 1.23 5.40 33.92
N GLY A 97 1.77 6.37 34.66
CA GLY A 97 2.93 6.17 35.52
C GLY A 97 4.15 5.58 34.81
N ALA A 98 4.77 4.56 35.40
CA ALA A 98 5.99 3.92 34.89
C ALA A 98 5.81 3.27 33.51
N ASP A 99 4.60 2.76 33.21
CA ASP A 99 4.30 2.15 31.92
C ASP A 99 4.34 3.18 30.79
N LYS A 100 3.92 4.42 31.08
CA LYS A 100 3.97 5.51 30.10
C LYS A 100 5.40 5.87 29.70
N ALA A 101 6.32 5.88 30.66
CA ALA A 101 7.75 6.10 30.39
C ALA A 101 8.36 4.95 29.57
N ALA A 102 7.97 3.71 29.86
CA ALA A 102 8.42 2.54 29.10
C ALA A 102 7.92 2.57 27.64
N VAL A 103 6.65 2.94 27.42
CA VAL A 103 6.10 3.08 26.06
C VAL A 103 6.79 4.23 25.30
N ALA A 104 7.06 5.37 25.94
CA ALA A 104 7.80 6.46 25.33
C ALA A 104 9.21 6.05 24.87
N ALA A 105 9.96 5.38 25.73
CA ALA A 105 11.30 4.88 25.40
C ALA A 105 11.26 3.87 24.24
N ARG A 106 10.21 3.03 24.19
CA ARG A 106 10.00 2.10 23.06
C ARG A 106 9.73 2.84 21.76
N ILE A 107 8.86 3.85 21.77
CA ILE A 107 8.57 4.68 20.59
C ILE A 107 9.85 5.34 20.07
N GLU A 108 10.64 5.94 20.96
CA GLU A 108 11.90 6.60 20.60
C GLU A 108 12.93 5.63 19.99
N SER A 109 13.03 4.42 20.57
CA SER A 109 13.90 3.37 20.05
C SER A 109 13.47 2.91 18.64
N VAL A 110 12.18 2.64 18.45
CA VAL A 110 11.63 2.21 17.16
C VAL A 110 11.80 3.31 16.11
N TRP A 111 11.54 4.56 16.46
CA TRP A 111 11.76 5.71 15.58
C TRP A 111 13.22 5.81 15.14
N SER A 112 14.15 5.75 16.09
CA SER A 112 15.58 5.86 15.80
C SER A 112 16.07 4.75 14.86
N GLN A 113 15.54 3.53 15.01
CA GLN A 113 15.88 2.40 14.14
C GLN A 113 15.28 2.54 12.74
N ARG A 114 14.00 2.93 12.62
CA ARG A 114 13.28 2.94 11.34
C ARG A 114 13.47 4.21 10.51
N LYS A 115 13.82 5.34 11.14
CA LYS A 115 13.92 6.65 10.49
C LYS A 115 14.81 6.67 9.23
N PRO A 116 16.03 6.10 9.20
CA PRO A 116 16.89 6.17 8.01
C PRO A 116 16.28 5.47 6.80
N GLU A 117 15.68 4.30 7.01
CA GLU A 117 15.02 3.54 5.94
C GLU A 117 13.78 4.28 5.43
N MET A 118 12.95 4.80 6.33
CA MET A 118 11.77 5.58 5.98
C MET A 118 12.14 6.83 5.15
N GLN A 119 13.23 7.52 5.51
CA GLN A 119 13.71 8.66 4.73
C GLN A 119 14.10 8.28 3.30
N ARG A 120 14.81 7.15 3.12
CA ARG A 120 15.17 6.63 1.79
C ARG A 120 13.93 6.25 0.98
N LYS A 121 12.95 5.59 1.60
CA LYS A 121 11.68 5.23 0.96
C LYS A 121 10.88 6.46 0.54
N LEU A 122 10.78 7.48 1.40
CA LEU A 122 10.11 8.75 1.07
C LEU A 122 10.78 9.47 -0.09
N GLU A 123 12.11 9.48 -0.15
CA GLU A 123 12.83 10.05 -1.28
C GLU A 123 12.53 9.29 -2.59
N LYS A 124 12.57 7.96 -2.56
CA LYS A 124 12.22 7.11 -3.71
C LYS A 124 10.77 7.33 -4.15
N TYR A 125 9.84 7.38 -3.21
CA TYR A 125 8.42 7.65 -3.44
C TYR A 125 8.21 9.00 -4.13
N ARG A 126 8.84 10.07 -3.63
CA ARG A 126 8.77 11.40 -4.24
C ARG A 126 9.32 11.42 -5.65
N ARG A 127 10.45 10.76 -5.90
CA ARG A 127 11.05 10.65 -7.24
C ARG A 127 10.12 9.92 -8.21
N LEU A 128 9.60 8.75 -7.81
CA LEU A 128 8.65 7.98 -8.63
C LEU A 128 7.37 8.78 -8.91
N HIS A 129 6.86 9.54 -7.94
CA HIS A 129 5.68 10.39 -8.14
C HIS A 129 5.89 11.41 -9.26
N VAL A 130 7.05 12.07 -9.27
CA VAL A 130 7.40 13.06 -10.30
C VAL A 130 7.55 12.39 -11.66
N ASP A 131 8.29 11.28 -11.74
CA ASP A 131 8.48 10.53 -12.98
C ASP A 131 7.16 10.04 -13.57
N LEU A 132 6.28 9.45 -12.73
CA LEU A 132 4.96 8.98 -13.15
C LEU A 132 4.10 10.13 -13.68
N LYS A 133 4.13 11.30 -13.03
CA LYS A 133 3.43 12.49 -13.53
C LYS A 133 3.95 12.92 -14.90
N ARG A 134 5.28 12.93 -15.09
CA ARG A 134 5.91 13.31 -16.37
C ARG A 134 5.53 12.33 -17.48
N ILE A 135 5.63 11.02 -17.24
CA ILE A 135 5.22 9.99 -18.21
C ILE A 135 3.74 10.16 -18.57
N LYS A 136 2.87 10.25 -17.55
CA LYS A 136 1.43 10.41 -17.76
C LYS A 136 1.13 11.65 -18.60
N HIS A 137 1.78 12.77 -18.32
CA HIS A 137 1.58 14.00 -19.07
C HIS A 137 2.06 13.86 -20.52
N ALA A 138 3.23 13.27 -20.77
CA ALA A 138 3.73 13.04 -22.12
C ALA A 138 2.84 12.10 -22.94
N VAL A 139 2.38 10.99 -22.33
CA VAL A 139 1.45 10.05 -22.96
C VAL A 139 0.12 10.74 -23.29
N ASN A 140 -0.44 11.49 -22.34
CA ASN A 140 -1.70 12.21 -22.58
C ASN A 140 -1.55 13.24 -23.70
N ARG A 141 -0.49 14.06 -23.69
CA ARG A 141 -0.25 15.05 -24.76
C ARG A 141 -0.16 14.40 -26.14
N TYR A 142 0.54 13.27 -26.26
CA TYR A 142 0.66 12.55 -27.53
C TYR A 142 -0.68 11.98 -27.99
N VAL A 143 -1.42 11.32 -27.08
CA VAL A 143 -2.74 10.76 -27.39
C VAL A 143 -3.72 11.87 -27.80
N ASP A 144 -3.72 12.99 -27.09
CA ASP A 144 -4.57 14.14 -27.40
C ASP A 144 -4.21 14.71 -28.79
N ALA A 145 -2.93 14.92 -29.09
CA ALA A 145 -2.47 15.38 -30.40
C ALA A 145 -2.87 14.43 -31.55
N ALA A 146 -2.62 13.13 -31.38
CA ALA A 146 -2.99 12.11 -32.37
C ALA A 146 -4.51 12.03 -32.60
N THR A 147 -5.32 12.24 -31.55
CA THR A 147 -6.77 12.28 -31.67
C THR A 147 -7.27 13.56 -32.37
N CYS A 148 -6.60 14.70 -32.20
CA CYS A 148 -6.90 15.94 -32.90
C CYS A 148 -6.56 15.87 -34.40
N GLU A 149 -5.43 15.26 -34.75
CA GLU A 149 -5.01 15.06 -36.15
C GLU A 149 -5.94 14.07 -36.89
N GLY A 150 -6.39 13.01 -36.21
CA GLY A 150 -7.33 12.04 -36.77
C GLY A 150 -8.76 12.56 -36.98
N LEU A 151 -9.14 13.64 -36.30
CA LEU A 151 -10.48 14.24 -36.38
C LEU A 151 -10.55 15.47 -37.31
N GLY A 152 -9.45 15.86 -37.95
CA GLY A 152 -9.43 16.97 -38.92
C GLY A 152 -9.88 18.32 -38.34
N PHE A 153 -9.79 18.49 -37.02
CA PHE A 153 -10.34 19.64 -36.30
C PHE A 153 -9.21 20.45 -35.66
N CYS A 154 -8.32 20.99 -36.47
CA CYS A 154 -7.41 22.07 -36.09
C CYS A 154 -7.41 23.09 -37.23
N GLY A 155 -8.15 24.18 -37.04
CA GLY A 155 -8.18 25.37 -37.89
C GLY A 155 -8.01 26.61 -37.02
#